data_AF-A0A927SZL9-F1
#
_entry.id   AF-A0A927SZL9-F1
#
_cell.length_a   1.000
_cell.length_b   1.000
_cell.length_c   1.000
_cell.angle_alpha   90.00
_cell.angle_beta   90.00
_cell.angle_gamma   90.00
#
_symmetry.space_group_name_H-M   'P 1'
#
loop_
_entity.id
_entity.type
_entity.pdbx_description
1 polymer ?
#
loop_
_entity_poly.entity_id
_entity_poly.type
_entity_poly.pdbx_seq_one_letter_code
_entity_poly.pdbx_strand_id
1 'polypeptide(L)'
;MDRFKKIKTAGILGIIGNIFLLVIKGIVGLTSNSQAMIADSLNSAGDIFASLMTFIGNKIASKPGDEDHNFGHGKSEYIFSLLISISMIIVAIKLLIDAITSLVLKNELKYSIYLVIVCIITILIKLGLFIYTHRLNKKLNNILLKANSKDHFNDCIITSFTLISVLLSTIRNFLGRWSCWYWYSSLDFLYWN
;
A
#
# COMPACT_ATOMS: atom_id res chain seq x y z
N MET A 1 -23.51 4.83 -21.00
CA MET A 1 -22.37 3.96 -21.42
C MET A 1 -21.00 4.49 -21.00
N ASP A 2 -20.73 5.79 -21.13
CA ASP A 2 -19.38 6.35 -20.93
C ASP A 2 -18.87 6.29 -19.46
N ARG A 3 -19.78 6.42 -18.48
CA ARG A 3 -19.49 6.27 -17.03
C ARG A 3 -18.94 4.88 -16.70
N PHE A 4 -19.67 3.82 -17.08
CA PHE A 4 -19.30 2.44 -16.76
C PHE A 4 -17.97 2.02 -17.39
N LYS A 5 -17.70 2.48 -18.63
CA LYS A 5 -16.43 2.23 -19.32
C LYS A 5 -15.27 2.87 -18.57
N LYS A 6 -15.41 4.12 -18.10
CA LYS A 6 -14.37 4.81 -17.33
C LYS A 6 -14.10 4.16 -15.97
N ILE A 7 -15.15 3.75 -15.24
CA ILE A 7 -14.99 3.04 -13.96
C ILE A 7 -14.32 1.67 -14.17
N LYS A 8 -14.72 0.95 -15.23
CA LYS A 8 -14.09 -0.31 -15.63
C LYS A 8 -12.59 -0.12 -15.89
N THR A 9 -12.21 0.91 -16.67
CA THR A 9 -10.80 1.21 -16.94
C THR A 9 -10.05 1.55 -15.65
N ALA A 10 -10.64 2.31 -14.73
CA ALA A 10 -10.03 2.62 -13.44
C ALA A 10 -9.75 1.35 -12.61
N GLY A 11 -10.70 0.42 -12.54
CA GLY A 11 -10.51 -0.87 -11.88
C GLY A 11 -9.40 -1.70 -12.53
N ILE A 12 -9.37 -1.78 -13.86
CA ILE A 12 -8.33 -2.54 -14.60
C ILE A 12 -6.94 -1.92 -14.38
N LEU A 13 -6.81 -0.59 -14.46
CA LEU A 13 -5.54 0.10 -14.21
C LEU A 13 -5.06 -0.14 -12.77
N GLY A 14 -5.98 -0.11 -11.79
CA GLY A 14 -5.67 -0.46 -10.40
C GLY A 14 -5.17 -1.90 -10.27
N ILE A 15 -5.85 -2.87 -10.86
CA ILE A 15 -5.44 -4.29 -10.85
C ILE A 15 -4.04 -4.45 -11.45
N ILE A 16 -3.79 -3.92 -12.66
CA ILE A 16 -2.49 -4.05 -13.34
C ILE A 16 -1.38 -3.38 -12.52
N GLY A 17 -1.62 -2.16 -12.03
CA GLY A 17 -0.65 -1.43 -11.23
C GLY A 17 -0.31 -2.16 -9.92
N ASN A 18 -1.30 -2.71 -9.24
CA ASN A 18 -1.09 -3.42 -7.98
C ASN A 18 -0.46 -4.81 -8.17
N ILE A 19 -0.74 -5.52 -9.28
CA ILE A 19 -0.03 -6.76 -9.63
C ILE A 19 1.45 -6.46 -9.90
N PHE A 20 1.74 -5.40 -10.67
CA PHE A 20 3.11 -4.98 -10.94
C PHE A 20 3.87 -4.68 -9.63
N LEU A 21 3.24 -3.94 -8.71
CA LEU A 21 3.81 -3.65 -7.40
C LEU A 21 4.00 -4.91 -6.55
N LEU A 22 3.01 -5.81 -6.52
CA LEU A 22 3.08 -7.08 -5.79
C LEU A 22 4.29 -7.90 -6.24
N VAL A 23 4.51 -8.03 -7.55
CA VAL A 23 5.64 -8.79 -8.11
C VAL A 23 6.97 -8.17 -7.72
N ILE A 24 7.14 -6.86 -7.91
CA ILE A 24 8.40 -6.18 -7.60
C ILE A 24 8.70 -6.23 -6.09
N LYS A 25 7.71 -5.91 -5.26
CA LYS A 25 7.86 -5.98 -3.80
C LYS A 25 8.13 -7.40 -3.33
N GLY A 26 7.47 -8.40 -3.90
CA GLY A 26 7.68 -9.81 -3.59
C GLY A 26 9.12 -10.27 -3.90
N ILE A 27 9.61 -9.97 -5.12
CA ILE A 27 10.98 -10.32 -5.52
C ILE A 27 11.99 -9.64 -4.60
N VAL A 28 11.85 -8.32 -4.38
CA VAL A 28 12.80 -7.57 -3.53
C VAL A 28 12.69 -8.00 -2.07
N GLY A 29 11.50 -8.29 -1.57
CA GLY A 29 11.29 -8.76 -0.20
C GLY A 29 11.97 -10.10 0.07
N LEU A 30 11.88 -11.04 -0.88
CA LEU A 30 12.55 -12.34 -0.79
C LEU A 30 14.07 -12.21 -0.93
N THR A 31 14.57 -11.48 -1.92
CA THR A 31 16.02 -11.34 -2.13
C THR A 31 16.72 -10.55 -1.03
N SER A 32 16.04 -9.56 -0.44
CA SER A 32 16.56 -8.79 0.69
C SER A 32 16.31 -9.44 2.06
N ASN A 33 15.57 -10.56 2.11
CA ASN A 33 15.08 -11.17 3.36
C ASN A 33 14.41 -10.14 4.29
N SER A 34 13.65 -9.21 3.72
CA SER A 34 13.01 -8.11 4.44
C SER A 34 11.56 -8.45 4.74
N GLN A 35 11.28 -8.77 6.01
CA GLN A 35 9.92 -9.04 6.48
C GLN A 35 8.99 -7.82 6.27
N ALA A 36 9.53 -6.61 6.39
CA ALA A 36 8.79 -5.38 6.15
C ALA A 36 8.31 -5.27 4.68
N MET A 37 9.17 -5.62 3.72
CA MET A 37 8.81 -5.57 2.29
C MET A 37 7.87 -6.72 1.88
N ILE A 38 8.04 -7.89 2.50
CA ILE A 38 7.08 -9.00 2.33
C ILE A 38 5.70 -8.57 2.85
N ALA A 39 5.63 -7.96 4.04
CA ALA A 39 4.38 -7.44 4.57
C ALA A 39 3.75 -6.36 3.67
N ASP A 40 4.56 -5.46 3.11
CA ASP A 40 4.11 -4.42 2.17
C ASP A 40 3.66 -5.01 0.81
N SER A 41 4.22 -6.15 0.38
CA SER A 41 3.74 -6.89 -0.78
C SER A 41 2.33 -7.46 -0.55
N LEU A 42 2.05 -7.96 0.66
CA LEU A 42 0.71 -8.43 1.03
C LEU A 42 -0.31 -7.28 1.05
N ASN A 43 0.12 -6.06 1.39
CA ASN A 43 -0.74 -4.89 1.25
C ASN A 43 -1.16 -4.68 -0.22
N SER A 44 -0.19 -4.76 -1.14
CA SER A 44 -0.46 -4.70 -2.59
C SER A 44 -1.39 -5.82 -3.10
N ALA A 45 -1.46 -6.97 -2.44
CA ALA A 45 -2.47 -7.98 -2.73
C ALA A 45 -3.89 -7.55 -2.29
N GLY A 46 -4.02 -6.88 -1.14
CA GLY A 46 -5.28 -6.26 -0.70
C GLY A 46 -5.78 -5.20 -1.68
N ASP A 47 -4.88 -4.44 -2.27
CA ASP A 47 -5.24 -3.38 -3.23
C ASP A 47 -5.71 -3.96 -4.57
N ILE A 48 -5.20 -5.13 -4.96
CA ILE A 48 -5.75 -5.90 -6.10
C ILE A 48 -7.18 -6.30 -5.78
N PHE A 49 -7.46 -6.78 -4.56
CA PHE A 49 -8.81 -7.12 -4.12
C PHE A 49 -9.73 -5.89 -4.18
N ALA A 50 -9.31 -4.73 -3.68
CA ALA A 50 -10.10 -3.50 -3.74
C ALA A 50 -10.41 -3.05 -5.19
N SER A 51 -9.41 -3.14 -6.06
CA SER A 51 -9.56 -2.82 -7.49
C SER A 51 -10.46 -3.82 -8.22
N LEU A 52 -10.41 -5.10 -7.83
CA LEU A 52 -11.29 -6.15 -8.34
C LEU A 52 -12.73 -5.95 -7.88
N MET A 53 -12.96 -5.62 -6.61
CA MET A 53 -14.30 -5.29 -6.09
C MET A 53 -14.87 -4.06 -6.80
N THR A 54 -14.04 -3.06 -7.12
CA THR A 54 -14.45 -1.91 -7.94
C THR A 54 -14.91 -2.34 -9.34
N PHE A 55 -14.15 -3.23 -9.99
CA PHE A 55 -14.49 -3.76 -11.31
C PHE A 55 -15.79 -4.58 -11.29
N ILE A 56 -15.90 -5.54 -10.37
CA ILE A 56 -17.06 -6.44 -10.25
C ILE A 56 -18.29 -5.63 -9.83
N GLY A 57 -18.17 -4.77 -8.83
CA GLY A 57 -19.25 -3.91 -8.37
C GLY A 57 -19.78 -3.01 -9.48
N ASN A 58 -18.91 -2.44 -10.31
CA ASN A 58 -19.32 -1.66 -11.47
C ASN A 58 -20.00 -2.52 -12.56
N LYS A 59 -19.51 -3.75 -12.79
CA LYS A 59 -20.12 -4.68 -13.75
C LYS A 59 -21.54 -5.04 -13.32
N ILE A 60 -21.76 -5.37 -12.06
CA ILE A 60 -23.08 -5.72 -11.52
C ILE A 60 -23.99 -4.49 -11.49
N ALA A 61 -23.50 -3.34 -11.02
CA ALA A 61 -24.26 -2.09 -11.00
C ALA A 61 -24.72 -1.62 -12.38
N SER A 62 -23.98 -1.98 -13.43
CA SER A 62 -24.31 -1.64 -14.82
C SER A 62 -25.37 -2.55 -15.46
N LYS A 63 -25.77 -3.65 -14.80
CA LYS A 63 -26.79 -4.56 -15.32
C LYS A 63 -28.17 -3.86 -15.29
N PRO A 64 -28.94 -3.87 -16.40
CA PRO A 64 -30.31 -3.36 -16.42
C PRO A 64 -31.21 -4.16 -15.46
N GLY A 65 -32.37 -3.60 -15.12
CA GLY A 65 -33.36 -4.29 -14.28
C GLY A 65 -33.78 -5.63 -14.88
N ASP A 66 -33.88 -6.64 -14.02
CA ASP A 66 -34.42 -7.96 -14.32
C ASP A 66 -35.67 -8.22 -13.48
N GLU A 67 -36.35 -9.35 -13.72
CA GLU A 67 -37.62 -9.69 -13.04
C GLU A 67 -37.47 -9.77 -11.52
N ASP A 68 -36.30 -10.18 -11.03
CA ASP A 68 -35.96 -10.22 -9.61
C ASP A 68 -35.65 -8.83 -9.03
N HIS A 69 -35.16 -7.90 -9.86
CA HIS A 69 -34.78 -6.54 -9.46
C HIS A 69 -35.33 -5.49 -10.43
N ASN A 70 -36.63 -5.22 -10.32
CA ASN A 70 -37.35 -4.22 -11.12
C ASN A 70 -36.73 -2.81 -11.08
N PHE A 71 -36.01 -2.46 -10.00
CA PHE A 71 -35.32 -1.16 -9.86
C PHE A 71 -33.85 -1.17 -10.33
N GLY A 72 -33.35 -2.29 -10.84
CA GLY A 72 -31.97 -2.45 -11.29
C GLY A 72 -30.95 -2.73 -10.18
N HIS A 73 -29.71 -2.97 -10.60
CA HIS A 73 -28.62 -3.48 -9.74
C HIS A 73 -27.73 -2.39 -9.14
N GLY A 74 -28.11 -1.11 -9.23
CA GLY A 74 -27.28 0.02 -8.80
C GLY A 74 -26.90 0.02 -7.32
N LYS A 75 -27.70 -0.63 -6.45
CA LYS A 75 -27.37 -0.80 -5.02
C LYS A 75 -26.11 -1.62 -4.78
N SER A 76 -25.68 -2.43 -5.74
CA SER A 76 -24.42 -3.19 -5.65
C SER A 76 -23.21 -2.28 -5.46
N GLU A 77 -23.19 -1.04 -5.96
CA GLU A 77 -22.08 -0.11 -5.73
C GLU A 77 -21.81 0.09 -4.23
N TYR A 78 -22.85 0.14 -3.39
CA TYR A 78 -22.71 0.29 -1.95
C TYR A 78 -22.14 -0.96 -1.28
N ILE A 79 -22.62 -2.15 -1.67
CA ILE A 79 -22.17 -3.42 -1.11
C ILE A 79 -20.68 -3.63 -1.40
N PHE A 80 -20.26 -3.43 -2.65
CA PHE A 80 -18.86 -3.59 -3.02
C PHE A 80 -17.97 -2.48 -2.44
N SER A 81 -18.46 -1.25 -2.29
CA SER A 81 -17.71 -0.20 -1.58
C SER A 81 -17.55 -0.48 -0.09
N LEU A 82 -18.54 -1.14 0.53
CA LEU A 82 -18.44 -1.61 1.91
C LEU A 82 -17.36 -2.68 2.03
N LEU A 83 -17.30 -3.66 1.11
CA LEU A 83 -16.25 -4.68 1.10
C LEU A 83 -14.85 -4.07 1.00
N ILE A 84 -14.66 -3.08 0.13
CA ILE A 84 -13.39 -2.32 0.02
C ILE A 84 -13.07 -1.61 1.33
N SER A 85 -14.06 -0.99 1.98
CA SER A 85 -13.85 -0.27 3.24
C SER A 85 -13.50 -1.23 4.39
N ILE A 86 -14.10 -2.42 4.41
CA ILE A 86 -13.79 -3.47 5.39
C ILE A 86 -12.36 -3.98 5.17
N SER A 87 -11.93 -4.20 3.93
CA SER A 87 -10.55 -4.64 3.67
C SER A 87 -9.51 -3.61 4.15
N MET A 88 -9.78 -2.30 3.97
CA MET A 88 -8.93 -1.24 4.52
C MET A 88 -8.81 -1.32 6.06
N ILE A 89 -9.92 -1.57 6.76
CA ILE A 89 -9.91 -1.70 8.22
C ILE A 89 -9.06 -2.89 8.65
N ILE A 90 -9.19 -4.03 7.96
CA ILE A 90 -8.38 -5.23 8.23
C ILE A 90 -6.89 -4.94 8.06
N VAL A 91 -6.53 -4.30 6.94
CA VAL A 91 -5.14 -3.88 6.67
C VAL A 91 -4.63 -2.92 7.75
N ALA A 92 -5.42 -1.92 8.13
CA ALA A 92 -5.03 -0.96 9.16
C ALA A 92 -4.77 -1.63 10.52
N ILE A 93 -5.64 -2.57 10.93
CA ILE A 93 -5.45 -3.35 12.17
C ILE A 93 -4.18 -4.19 12.08
N LYS A 94 -3.95 -4.87 10.95
CA LYS A 94 -2.74 -5.67 10.74
C LYS A 94 -1.48 -4.81 10.86
N LEU A 95 -1.45 -3.65 10.21
CA LEU A 95 -0.32 -2.72 10.28
C LEU A 95 -0.06 -2.23 11.71
N LEU A 96 -1.13 -2.00 12.49
CA LEU A 96 -1.01 -1.62 13.89
C LEU A 96 -0.39 -2.74 14.73
N ILE A 97 -0.83 -3.98 14.53
CA ILE A 97 -0.24 -5.16 15.21
C ILE A 97 1.23 -5.30 14.82
N ASP A 98 1.54 -5.26 13.52
CA ASP A 98 2.91 -5.38 13.01
C ASP A 98 3.83 -4.28 13.58
N ALA A 99 3.32 -3.05 13.72
CA ALA A 99 4.05 -1.95 14.34
C ALA A 99 4.35 -2.20 15.82
N ILE A 100 3.36 -2.64 16.62
CA ILE A 100 3.55 -2.95 18.04
C ILE A 100 4.53 -4.12 18.19
N THR A 101 4.36 -5.19 17.42
CA THR A 101 5.24 -6.36 17.45
C THR A 101 6.68 -5.97 17.10
N SER A 102 6.87 -5.10 16.09
CA SER A 102 8.20 -4.60 15.73
C SER A 102 8.85 -3.78 16.84
N LEU A 103 8.08 -3.04 17.64
CA LEU A 103 8.59 -2.28 18.79
C LEU A 103 9.02 -3.21 19.93
N VAL A 104 8.23 -4.24 20.23
CA VAL A 104 8.49 -5.18 21.33
C VAL A 104 9.67 -6.11 21.02
N LEU A 105 9.70 -6.71 19.82
CA LEU A 105 10.73 -7.67 19.43
C LEU A 105 12.06 -7.01 19.02
N LYS A 106 12.12 -5.67 18.97
CA LYS A 106 13.28 -4.89 18.49
C LYS A 106 13.83 -5.43 17.16
N ASN A 107 12.95 -5.84 16.24
CA ASN A 107 13.37 -6.31 14.94
C ASN A 107 14.13 -5.18 14.22
N GLU A 108 15.39 -5.46 13.86
CA GLU A 108 16.16 -4.51 13.08
C GLU A 108 15.60 -4.45 11.65
N LEU A 109 15.20 -3.24 11.25
CA LEU A 109 14.88 -2.97 9.85
C LEU A 109 16.18 -3.12 9.06
N LYS A 110 16.27 -4.19 8.27
CA LYS A 110 17.40 -4.38 7.36
C LYS A 110 17.33 -3.32 6.27
N TYR A 111 18.21 -2.33 6.38
CA TYR A 111 18.39 -1.34 5.33
C TYR A 111 18.86 -2.04 4.04
N SER A 112 18.22 -1.70 2.94
CA SER A 112 18.64 -2.11 1.60
C SER A 112 18.24 -1.02 0.61
N ILE A 113 19.17 -0.65 -0.26
CA ILE A 113 18.94 0.38 -1.30
C ILE A 113 17.77 -0.02 -2.22
N TYR A 114 17.59 -1.32 -2.45
CA TYR A 114 16.48 -1.86 -3.24
C TYR A 114 15.12 -1.56 -2.59
N LEU A 115 15.03 -1.57 -1.25
CA LEU A 115 13.79 -1.25 -0.54
C LEU A 115 13.39 0.20 -0.76
N VAL A 116 14.36 1.12 -0.66
CA VAL A 116 14.14 2.56 -0.86
C VAL A 116 13.63 2.84 -2.28
N ILE A 117 14.28 2.26 -3.29
CA ILE A 117 13.88 2.42 -4.70
C ILE A 117 12.45 1.90 -4.91
N VAL A 118 12.12 0.72 -4.40
CA VAL A 118 10.78 0.13 -4.53
C VAL A 118 9.72 0.97 -3.82
N CYS A 119 10.00 1.51 -2.63
CA CYS A 119 9.07 2.40 -1.93
C CYS A 119 8.78 3.67 -2.74
N ILE A 120 9.81 4.27 -3.35
CA ILE A 120 9.63 5.47 -4.22
C ILE A 120 8.76 5.13 -5.43
N ILE A 121 9.06 4.03 -6.13
CA ILE A 121 8.26 3.54 -7.28
C ILE A 121 6.81 3.30 -6.86
N THR A 122 6.61 2.68 -5.69
CA THR A 122 5.28 2.40 -5.14
C THR A 122 4.49 3.69 -4.92
N ILE A 123 5.09 4.69 -4.27
CA ILE A 123 4.45 5.99 -4.02
C ILE A 123 4.07 6.66 -5.34
N LEU A 124 4.94 6.65 -6.36
CA LEU A 124 4.64 7.26 -7.65
C LEU A 124 3.46 6.59 -8.35
N ILE A 125 3.43 5.25 -8.38
CA ILE A 125 2.34 4.48 -9.01
C ILE A 125 1.03 4.71 -8.26
N LYS A 126 1.03 4.60 -6.92
CA LYS A 126 -0.15 4.78 -6.09
C LYS A 126 -0.68 6.21 -6.17
N LEU A 127 0.20 7.21 -6.21
CA LEU A 127 -0.20 8.60 -6.35
C LEU A 127 -0.83 8.86 -7.72
N GLY A 128 -0.28 8.27 -8.80
CA GLY A 128 -0.87 8.32 -10.13
C GLY A 128 -2.27 7.70 -10.18
N LEU A 129 -2.45 6.51 -9.59
CA LEU A 129 -3.73 5.83 -9.47
C LEU A 129 -4.73 6.63 -8.61
N PHE A 130 -4.28 7.20 -7.49
CA PHE A 130 -5.08 8.08 -6.64
C PHE A 130 -5.58 9.29 -7.44
N ILE A 131 -4.70 10.02 -8.11
CA ILE A 131 -5.08 11.21 -8.89
C ILE A 131 -6.09 10.84 -9.97
N TYR A 132 -5.87 9.73 -10.69
CA TYR A 132 -6.77 9.28 -11.75
C TYR A 132 -8.17 8.94 -11.21
N THR A 133 -8.23 8.06 -10.21
CA THR A 133 -9.48 7.62 -9.57
C THR A 133 -10.21 8.76 -8.86
N HIS A 134 -9.48 9.65 -8.19
CA HIS A 134 -10.03 10.81 -7.49
C HIS A 134 -10.67 11.82 -8.45
N ARG A 135 -9.97 12.16 -9.54
CA ARG A 135 -10.51 13.03 -10.60
C ARG A 135 -11.75 12.42 -11.22
N LEU A 136 -11.75 11.11 -11.44
CA LEU A 136 -12.88 10.41 -12.02
C LEU A 136 -14.07 10.35 -11.05
N ASN A 137 -13.83 10.11 -9.77
CA ASN A 137 -14.84 10.16 -8.71
C ASN A 137 -15.50 11.55 -8.65
N LYS A 138 -14.73 12.64 -8.68
CA LYS A 138 -15.29 14.00 -8.67
C LYS A 138 -16.22 14.28 -9.87
N LYS A 139 -15.95 13.66 -11.03
CA LYS A 139 -16.78 13.82 -12.24
C LYS A 139 -18.02 12.94 -12.24
N LEU A 140 -17.91 11.71 -11.73
CA LEU A 140 -18.96 10.68 -11.84
C LEU A 140 -19.76 10.46 -10.55
N ASN A 141 -19.31 11.03 -9.43
CA ASN A 141 -19.87 10.90 -8.08
C ASN A 141 -20.24 9.45 -7.72
N ASN A 142 -19.26 8.55 -7.76
CA ASN A 142 -19.47 7.11 -7.63
C ASN A 142 -18.74 6.57 -6.40
N ILE A 143 -19.48 5.83 -5.56
CA ILE A 143 -18.97 5.38 -4.26
C ILE A 143 -17.86 4.33 -4.37
N LEU A 144 -17.85 3.50 -5.42
CA LEU A 144 -16.75 2.54 -5.69
C LEU A 144 -15.44 3.27 -5.99
N LEU A 145 -15.49 4.27 -6.88
CA LEU A 145 -14.33 5.09 -7.18
C LEU A 145 -13.85 5.89 -5.97
N LYS A 146 -14.77 6.36 -5.12
CA LYS A 146 -14.43 7.03 -3.87
C LYS A 146 -13.69 6.10 -2.91
N ALA A 147 -14.16 4.86 -2.75
CA ALA A 147 -13.51 3.86 -1.91
C ALA A 147 -12.12 3.51 -2.47
N ASN A 148 -12.04 3.14 -3.75
CA ASN A 148 -10.77 2.79 -4.40
C ASN A 148 -9.76 3.96 -4.44
N SER A 149 -10.23 5.20 -4.58
CA SER A 149 -9.36 6.37 -4.47
C SER A 149 -8.78 6.52 -3.07
N LYS A 150 -9.58 6.32 -2.01
CA LYS A 150 -9.07 6.39 -0.64
C LYS A 150 -8.07 5.28 -0.34
N ASP A 151 -8.24 4.12 -0.95
CA ASP A 151 -7.34 2.96 -0.83
C ASP A 151 -5.93 3.35 -1.27
N HIS A 152 -5.81 3.80 -2.52
CA HIS A 152 -4.54 4.26 -3.09
C HIS A 152 -3.91 5.43 -2.33
N PHE A 153 -4.73 6.31 -1.75
CA PHE A 153 -4.22 7.40 -0.92
C PHE A 153 -3.64 6.90 0.41
N ASN A 154 -4.32 5.96 1.07
CA ASN A 154 -3.83 5.34 2.30
C ASN A 154 -2.50 4.63 2.05
N ASP A 155 -2.37 3.92 0.93
CA ASP A 155 -1.10 3.27 0.58
C ASP A 155 0.05 4.24 0.37
N CYS A 156 -0.20 5.40 -0.25
CA CYS A 156 0.81 6.46 -0.38
C CYS A 156 1.30 6.90 0.99
N ILE A 157 0.39 7.09 1.95
CA ILE A 157 0.73 7.51 3.31
C ILE A 157 1.55 6.42 4.02
N ILE A 158 1.04 5.18 4.00
CA ILE A 158 1.69 4.04 4.66
C ILE A 158 3.09 3.81 4.08
N THR A 159 3.21 3.78 2.75
CA THR A 159 4.51 3.57 2.08
C THR A 159 5.48 4.72 2.35
N SER A 160 4.98 5.96 2.46
CA SER A 160 5.82 7.11 2.82
C SER A 160 6.37 6.99 4.24
N PHE A 161 5.55 6.56 5.20
CA PHE A 161 6.03 6.30 6.56
C PHE A 161 7.04 5.15 6.60
N THR A 162 6.81 4.09 5.84
CA THR A 162 7.78 2.99 5.70
C THR A 162 9.11 3.48 5.14
N LEU A 163 9.08 4.32 4.10
CA LEU A 163 10.28 4.91 3.51
C LEU A 163 11.04 5.78 4.53
N ILE A 164 10.35 6.66 5.25
CA ILE A 164 10.93 7.50 6.30
C ILE A 164 11.56 6.62 7.40
N SER A 165 10.87 5.55 7.82
CA SER A 165 11.37 4.60 8.82
C SER A 165 12.68 3.94 8.40
N VAL A 166 12.78 3.50 7.14
CA VAL A 166 14.01 2.90 6.58
C VAL A 166 15.16 3.92 6.53
N LEU A 167 14.89 5.17 6.15
CA LEU A 167 15.89 6.23 6.11
C LEU A 167 16.41 6.57 7.52
N LEU A 168 15.51 6.71 8.50
CA LEU A 168 15.88 6.98 9.90
C LEU A 168 16.69 5.82 10.51
N SER A 169 16.37 4.57 10.17
CA SER A 169 17.15 3.41 10.60
C SER A 169 18.62 3.49 10.15
N THR A 170 18.86 3.99 8.93
CA THR A 170 20.21 4.18 8.39
C THR A 170 21.00 5.22 9.18
N ILE A 171 20.36 6.34 9.52
CA ILE A 171 20.99 7.41 10.31
C ILE A 171 21.37 6.90 11.71
N ARG A 172 20.48 6.12 12.35
CA ARG A 172 20.78 5.49 13.65
C ARG A 172 21.96 4.53 13.57
N ASN A 173 22.03 3.68 12.54
CA ASN A 173 23.13 2.74 12.36
C ASN A 173 24.46 3.46 12.08
N PHE A 174 24.42 4.59 11.36
CA PHE A 174 25.58 5.45 11.20
C PHE A 174 26.00 6.03 12.55
N LEU A 175 25.14 6.76 13.26
CA LEU A 175 25.44 7.36 14.56
C LEU A 175 25.92 6.34 15.61
N GLY A 176 25.33 5.13 15.65
CA GLY A 176 25.75 4.04 16.52
C GLY A 176 27.15 3.49 16.20
N ARG A 177 27.54 3.47 14.91
CA ARG A 177 28.91 3.17 14.50
C ARG A 177 29.88 4.25 14.98
N TRP A 178 29.51 5.52 14.87
CA TRP A 178 30.37 6.62 15.34
C TRP A 178 30.57 6.61 16.85
N SER A 179 29.52 6.34 17.63
CA SER A 179 29.67 6.21 19.09
C SER A 179 30.51 4.99 19.48
N CYS A 180 30.32 3.82 18.86
CA CYS A 180 31.21 2.66 19.10
C CYS A 180 32.66 2.94 18.69
N TRP A 181 32.90 3.61 17.55
CA TRP A 181 34.25 3.95 17.11
C TRP A 181 34.94 4.91 18.08
N TYR A 182 34.21 5.93 18.56
CA TYR A 182 34.73 6.91 19.51
C TYR A 182 35.10 6.25 20.85
N TRP A 183 34.27 5.33 21.36
CA TRP A 183 34.56 4.59 22.58
C TRP A 183 35.75 3.63 22.41
N TYR A 184 35.86 2.93 21.28
CA TYR A 184 36.98 2.03 21.00
C TYR A 184 38.31 2.81 20.88
N SER A 185 38.32 3.93 20.16
CA SER A 185 39.51 4.80 20.08
C SER A 185 39.88 5.45 21.42
N SER A 186 38.90 5.67 22.31
CA SER A 186 39.15 6.20 23.66
C SER A 186 39.76 5.15 24.59
N LEU A 187 39.38 3.88 24.44
CA LEU A 187 39.91 2.75 25.19
C LEU A 187 41.33 2.40 24.75
N ASP A 188 41.63 2.39 23.45
CA ASP A 188 42.99 2.13 22.93
C ASP A 188 44.02 3.16 23.43
N PHE A 189 43.62 4.41 23.66
CA PHE A 189 44.47 5.46 24.21
C PHE A 189 44.79 5.27 25.72
N LEU A 190 43.98 4.48 26.42
CA LEU A 190 44.12 4.18 27.86
C LEU A 190 44.99 2.95 28.14
N TYR A 191 45.22 2.09 27.15
CA TYR A 191 46.06 0.88 27.27
C TYR A 191 47.47 1.01 26.65
N TRP A 192 47.83 2.20 26.16
CA TRP A 192 49.12 2.54 25.54
C TRP A 192 49.85 3.72 26.21
N ASN A 193 49.58 3.96 27.50
CA ASN A 193 50.40 4.75 28.43
C ASN A 193 50.70 3.92 29.68
#